data_AF-A0A2H9LQL0-F1
#
_entry.id   AF-A0A2H9LQL0-F1
#
_cell.length_a   1.000
_cell.length_b   1.000
_cell.length_c   1.000
_cell.angle_alpha   90.00
_cell.angle_beta   90.00
_cell.angle_gamma   90.00
#
_symmetry.space_group_name_H-M   'P 1'
#
loop_
_entity.id
_entity.type
_entity.pdbx_description
1 polymer ?
#
loop_
_entity_poly.entity_id
_entity_poly.type
_entity_poly.pdbx_seq_one_letter_code
_entity_poly.pdbx_strand_id
1 'polypeptide(L)'
;MIVEFLENFYNIIGSVWVYVLIGFFVSFLINVFVPKKRIVQGFGRNTISSLVKAGIVGVILSACSYGALPIIASLRRKGATTSNCLTMIVASPWLGLSQLILLEYYVGFSSALIMFIVSFIVAIVCGLIFSIMEDEKLFESKKRITRALLIECNCEDGDDCAVNHDAVGGTFNLLVNMLKGLFIALLLASLVKTFFTSAEVGLVFGSDVGSVLLAVPVAALMEVISEGLGVFAGQLYLLGASIGAVFTMMMVGVTADLVELKMVDTVFGRRTAFYYILVSNLVIIVGAVVLNILL
;
A
#
# COMPACT_ATOMS: atom_id res chain seq x y z
N MET A 1 -3.29 -16.67 30.61
CA MET A 1 -3.54 -16.95 29.19
C MET A 1 -4.78 -16.24 28.62
N ILE A 2 -6.03 -16.64 28.88
CA ILE A 2 -7.21 -15.95 28.30
C ILE A 2 -7.36 -14.51 28.83
N VAL A 3 -7.10 -14.29 30.13
CA VAL A 3 -7.17 -12.95 30.74
C VAL A 3 -6.08 -12.03 30.19
N GLU A 4 -4.83 -12.52 30.09
CA GLU A 4 -3.71 -11.78 29.47
C GLU A 4 -3.97 -11.43 28.00
N PHE A 5 -4.58 -12.35 27.24
CA PHE A 5 -4.99 -12.08 25.86
C PHE A 5 -6.02 -10.95 25.77
N LEU A 6 -7.03 -10.95 26.65
CA LEU A 6 -8.07 -9.91 26.68
C LEU A 6 -7.48 -8.56 27.13
N GLU A 7 -6.59 -8.54 28.11
CA GLU A 7 -5.88 -7.33 28.54
C GLU A 7 -4.99 -6.78 27.42
N ASN A 8 -4.22 -7.64 26.74
CA ASN A 8 -3.42 -7.23 25.60
C ASN A 8 -4.27 -6.68 24.46
N PHE A 9 -5.38 -7.35 24.14
CA PHE A 9 -6.32 -6.90 23.11
C PHE A 9 -6.91 -5.53 23.45
N TYR A 10 -7.35 -5.34 24.71
CA TYR A 10 -7.91 -4.08 25.20
C TYR A 10 -6.87 -2.94 25.20
N ASN A 11 -5.62 -3.23 25.56
CA ASN A 11 -4.55 -2.24 25.57
C ASN A 11 -4.15 -1.81 24.15
N ILE A 12 -4.06 -2.77 23.21
CA ILE A 12 -3.72 -2.47 21.82
C ILE A 12 -4.86 -1.68 21.17
N ILE A 13 -6.12 -2.13 21.31
CA ILE A 13 -7.26 -1.41 20.71
C ILE A 13 -7.43 -0.02 21.32
N GLY A 14 -7.28 0.11 22.65
CA GLY A 14 -7.38 1.39 23.36
C GLY A 14 -6.30 2.40 22.94
N SER A 15 -5.13 1.91 22.52
CA SER A 15 -4.05 2.77 22.05
C SER A 15 -4.17 3.09 20.57
N VAL A 16 -4.57 2.13 19.75
CA VAL A 16 -4.56 2.24 18.28
C VAL A 16 -5.80 2.97 17.74
N TRP A 17 -6.97 2.84 18.39
CA TRP A 17 -8.23 3.34 17.82
C TRP A 17 -8.24 4.85 17.57
N VAL A 18 -7.61 5.64 18.45
CA VAL A 18 -7.53 7.11 18.29
C VAL A 18 -6.75 7.47 17.03
N TYR A 19 -5.59 6.85 16.82
CA TYR A 19 -4.74 7.10 15.65
C TYR A 19 -5.42 6.64 14.36
N VAL A 20 -6.08 5.48 14.40
CA VAL A 20 -6.86 4.97 13.26
C VAL A 20 -7.99 5.93 12.89
N LEU A 21 -8.76 6.43 13.87
CA LEU A 21 -9.83 7.40 13.61
C LEU A 21 -9.31 8.73 13.05
N ILE A 22 -8.20 9.25 13.59
CA ILE A 22 -7.57 10.47 13.06
C ILE A 22 -7.11 10.23 11.62
N GLY A 23 -6.45 9.09 11.36
CA GLY A 23 -6.02 8.71 10.02
C GLY A 23 -7.19 8.64 9.03
N PHE A 24 -8.27 7.97 9.41
CA PHE A 24 -9.50 7.91 8.59
C PHE A 24 -10.11 9.28 8.34
N PHE A 25 -10.18 10.13 9.37
CA PHE A 25 -10.73 11.47 9.26
C PHE A 25 -9.91 12.33 8.29
N VAL A 26 -8.58 12.29 8.42
CA VAL A 26 -7.66 13.00 7.52
C VAL A 26 -7.77 12.48 6.09
N SER A 27 -7.77 11.16 5.90
CA SER A 27 -7.93 10.54 4.57
C SER A 27 -9.28 10.87 3.93
N PHE A 28 -10.37 10.91 4.71
CA PHE A 28 -11.68 11.35 4.23
C PHE A 28 -11.64 12.81 3.78
N LEU A 29 -11.04 13.70 4.57
CA LEU A 29 -10.92 15.12 4.25
C LEU A 29 -10.12 15.32 2.94
N ILE A 30 -8.98 14.65 2.79
CA ILE A 30 -8.18 14.73 1.56
C ILE A 30 -8.99 14.26 0.36
N ASN A 31 -9.71 13.13 0.46
CA ASN A 31 -10.51 12.61 -0.64
C ASN A 31 -11.69 13.53 -1.04
N VAL A 32 -12.28 14.25 -0.09
CA VAL A 32 -13.36 15.22 -0.36
C VAL A 32 -12.83 16.50 -0.99
N PHE A 33 -11.68 17.00 -0.52
CA PHE A 33 -11.13 18.29 -0.96
C PHE A 33 -10.28 18.22 -2.23
N VAL A 34 -9.80 17.04 -2.65
CA VAL A 34 -8.92 16.90 -3.83
C VAL A 34 -9.73 16.58 -5.10
N PRO A 35 -9.91 17.52 -6.04
CA PRO A 35 -10.65 17.29 -7.27
C PRO A 35 -9.89 16.38 -8.24
N LYS A 36 -10.43 15.17 -8.47
CA LYS A 36 -9.88 14.15 -9.39
C LYS A 36 -9.62 14.67 -10.82
N LYS A 37 -10.35 15.70 -11.28
CA LYS A 37 -10.18 16.33 -12.60
C LYS A 37 -8.81 17.02 -12.78
N ARG A 38 -8.15 17.51 -11.73
CA ARG A 38 -6.85 18.22 -11.83
C ARG A 38 -5.64 17.29 -11.91
N ILE A 39 -5.81 16.01 -11.60
CA ILE A 39 -4.73 15.01 -11.58
C ILE A 39 -4.33 14.57 -13.01
N VAL A 40 -5.13 14.88 -14.03
CA VAL A 40 -4.92 14.37 -15.40
C VAL A 40 -3.83 15.13 -16.18
N GLN A 41 -3.44 16.34 -15.75
CA GLN A 41 -2.60 17.23 -16.55
C GLN A 41 -1.12 17.13 -16.14
N GLY A 42 -0.38 16.16 -16.69
CA GLY A 42 1.09 16.13 -16.55
C GLY A 42 1.82 14.80 -16.76
N PHE A 43 1.11 13.69 -16.99
CA PHE A 43 1.65 12.33 -16.88
C PHE A 43 2.07 11.64 -18.19
N GLY A 44 2.13 12.37 -19.31
CA GLY A 44 2.38 11.79 -20.63
C GLY A 44 3.84 11.60 -21.03
N ARG A 45 4.81 11.83 -20.14
CA ARG A 45 6.25 11.64 -20.42
C ARG A 45 6.88 10.67 -19.42
N ASN A 46 7.85 9.88 -19.86
CA ASN A 46 8.71 9.04 -19.02
C ASN A 46 9.91 9.86 -18.53
N THR A 47 9.68 10.74 -17.55
CA THR A 47 10.75 11.57 -16.96
C THR A 47 10.80 11.38 -15.45
N ILE A 48 11.94 11.65 -14.83
CA ILE A 48 12.05 11.60 -13.35
C ILE A 48 11.04 12.56 -12.70
N SER A 49 10.84 13.75 -13.28
CA SER A 49 9.87 14.72 -12.78
C SER A 49 8.42 14.22 -12.82
N SER A 50 8.03 13.46 -13.85
CA SER A 50 6.70 12.85 -13.90
C SER A 50 6.55 11.71 -12.90
N LEU A 51 7.60 10.92 -12.65
CA LEU A 51 7.57 9.86 -11.62
C LEU A 51 7.43 10.46 -10.22
N VAL A 52 8.15 11.55 -9.94
CA VAL A 52 8.02 12.28 -8.65
C VAL A 52 6.61 12.82 -8.48
N LYS A 53 6.04 13.44 -9.52
CA LYS A 53 4.64 13.88 -9.51
C LYS A 53 3.68 12.71 -9.30
N ALA A 54 3.98 11.56 -9.91
CA ALA A 54 3.16 10.36 -9.80
C ALA A 54 3.19 9.83 -8.36
N GLY A 55 4.38 9.75 -7.76
CA GLY A 55 4.53 9.39 -6.34
C GLY A 55 3.77 10.34 -5.42
N ILE A 56 3.90 11.66 -5.59
CA ILE A 56 3.17 12.65 -4.77
C ILE A 56 1.65 12.51 -4.95
N VAL A 57 1.19 12.30 -6.19
CA VAL A 57 -0.23 12.06 -6.43
C VAL A 57 -0.67 10.75 -5.79
N GLY A 58 0.14 9.69 -5.82
CA GLY A 58 -0.13 8.44 -5.09
C GLY A 58 -0.30 8.69 -3.59
N VAL A 59 0.65 9.42 -2.97
CA VAL A 59 0.58 9.84 -1.56
C VAL A 59 -0.72 10.60 -1.25
N ILE A 60 -1.14 11.52 -2.11
CA ILE A 60 -2.38 12.28 -1.92
C ILE A 60 -3.61 11.39 -2.16
N LEU A 61 -3.53 10.49 -3.13
CA LEU A 61 -4.56 9.52 -3.49
C LEU A 61 -4.52 8.27 -2.60
N SER A 62 -3.99 8.35 -1.39
CA SER A 62 -3.98 7.26 -0.39
C SER A 62 -5.37 6.89 0.13
N ALA A 63 -6.33 6.70 -0.78
CA ALA A 63 -7.54 5.94 -0.53
C ALA A 63 -7.14 4.47 -0.33
N CYS A 64 -7.87 3.78 0.55
CA CYS A 64 -7.85 2.31 0.70
C CYS A 64 -7.64 1.65 -0.67
N SER A 65 -6.66 0.76 -0.80
CA SER A 65 -6.05 0.25 -2.05
C SER A 65 -7.03 0.04 -3.22
N TYR A 66 -8.26 -0.39 -2.92
CA TYR A 66 -9.38 -0.55 -3.86
C TYR A 66 -9.85 0.72 -4.58
N GLY A 67 -9.76 1.90 -3.95
CA GLY A 67 -10.22 3.18 -4.47
C GLY A 67 -9.22 3.87 -5.42
N ALA A 68 -7.93 3.59 -5.28
CA ALA A 68 -6.89 4.14 -6.16
C ALA A 68 -6.90 3.49 -7.54
N LEU A 69 -7.25 2.19 -7.60
CA LEU A 69 -7.21 1.40 -8.83
C LEU A 69 -8.09 1.96 -9.97
N PRO A 70 -9.39 2.28 -9.79
CA PRO A 70 -10.21 2.85 -10.86
C PRO A 70 -9.66 4.20 -11.38
N ILE A 71 -9.07 5.00 -10.49
CA ILE A 71 -8.48 6.30 -10.84
C ILE A 71 -7.29 6.09 -11.77
N ILE A 72 -6.40 5.16 -11.41
CA ILE A 72 -5.21 4.81 -12.18
C ILE A 72 -5.59 4.21 -13.54
N ALA A 73 -6.61 3.34 -13.59
CA ALA A 73 -7.15 2.84 -14.85
C ALA A 73 -7.68 3.99 -15.74
N SER A 74 -8.37 4.98 -15.16
CA SER A 74 -8.84 6.15 -15.93
C SER A 74 -7.68 7.02 -16.43
N LEU A 75 -6.62 7.20 -15.63
CA LEU A 75 -5.43 7.95 -16.01
C LEU A 75 -4.69 7.25 -17.14
N ARG A 76 -4.62 5.92 -17.11
CA ARG A 76 -4.05 5.11 -18.18
C ARG A 76 -4.83 5.29 -19.48
N ARG A 77 -6.17 5.34 -19.45
CA ARG A 77 -7.01 5.65 -20.63
C ARG A 77 -6.74 7.06 -21.18
N LYS A 78 -6.41 8.01 -20.31
CA LYS A 78 -6.08 9.40 -20.67
C LYS A 78 -4.62 9.61 -21.09
N GLY A 79 -3.85 8.52 -21.24
CA GLY A 79 -2.49 8.56 -21.79
C GLY A 79 -1.37 8.64 -20.75
N ALA A 80 -1.62 8.34 -19.47
CA ALA A 80 -0.55 8.16 -18.50
C ALA A 80 0.33 6.94 -18.86
N THR A 81 1.65 7.07 -18.71
CA THR A 81 2.61 5.98 -18.97
C THR A 81 2.46 4.84 -17.96
N THR A 82 2.95 3.64 -18.29
CA THR A 82 2.79 2.45 -17.43
C THR A 82 3.59 2.67 -16.16
N SER A 83 4.81 3.18 -16.31
CA SER A 83 5.72 3.55 -15.23
C SER A 83 5.07 4.50 -14.21
N ASN A 84 4.47 5.61 -14.67
CA ASN A 84 3.81 6.57 -13.79
C ASN A 84 2.62 5.94 -13.04
N CYS A 85 1.85 5.06 -13.70
CA CYS A 85 0.74 4.36 -13.06
C CYS A 85 1.25 3.38 -11.98
N LEU A 86 2.27 2.57 -12.27
CA LEU A 86 2.84 1.64 -11.31
C LEU A 86 3.50 2.37 -10.13
N THR A 87 4.17 3.50 -10.36
CA THR A 87 4.70 4.35 -9.28
C THR A 87 3.60 4.85 -8.36
N MET A 88 2.46 5.26 -8.92
CA MET A 88 1.29 5.65 -8.12
C MET A 88 0.78 4.49 -7.27
N ILE A 89 0.68 3.28 -7.84
CA ILE A 89 0.23 2.08 -7.14
C ILE A 89 1.15 1.80 -5.93
N VAL A 90 2.47 1.73 -6.15
CA VAL A 90 3.44 1.45 -5.07
C VAL A 90 3.43 2.54 -3.99
N ALA A 91 3.22 3.80 -4.38
CA ALA A 91 3.19 4.93 -3.45
C ALA A 91 1.90 5.04 -2.61
N SER A 92 0.74 4.64 -3.18
CA SER A 92 -0.59 5.00 -2.68
C SER A 92 -0.96 4.49 -1.27
N PRO A 93 -0.66 3.26 -0.86
CA PRO A 93 -1.14 2.77 0.45
C PRO A 93 -0.16 3.05 1.60
N TRP A 94 1.14 3.18 1.33
CA TRP A 94 2.17 3.29 2.38
C TRP A 94 2.44 4.72 2.82
N LEU A 95 2.40 5.64 1.89
CA LEU A 95 2.75 7.03 2.15
C LEU A 95 1.53 7.84 2.63
N GLY A 96 0.42 7.18 2.95
CA GLY A 96 -0.74 7.84 3.53
C GLY A 96 -0.41 8.48 4.88
N LEU A 97 -0.99 9.66 5.14
CA LEU A 97 -0.82 10.35 6.42
C LEU A 97 -1.31 9.49 7.60
N SER A 98 -2.35 8.68 7.40
CA SER A 98 -2.83 7.75 8.41
C SER A 98 -1.75 6.75 8.84
N GLN A 99 -0.91 6.31 7.90
CA GLN A 99 0.10 5.28 8.17
C GLN A 99 1.34 5.89 8.81
N LEU A 100 1.67 7.14 8.45
CA LEU A 100 2.71 7.90 9.12
C LEU A 100 2.37 8.11 10.61
N ILE A 101 1.13 8.51 10.91
CA ILE A 101 0.66 8.69 12.29
C ILE A 101 0.70 7.36 13.06
N LEU A 102 0.30 6.26 12.41
CA LEU A 102 0.35 4.94 13.02
C LEU A 102 1.80 4.50 13.29
N LEU A 103 2.71 4.71 12.34
CA LEU A 103 4.13 4.38 12.48
C LEU A 103 4.82 5.19 13.58
N GLU A 104 4.47 6.48 13.70
CA GLU A 104 4.99 7.35 14.76
C GLU A 104 4.69 6.76 16.15
N TYR A 105 3.50 6.19 16.36
CA TYR A 105 3.13 5.56 17.63
C TYR A 105 4.01 4.35 17.97
N TYR A 106 4.41 3.54 16.98
CA TYR A 106 5.19 2.32 17.22
C TYR A 106 6.70 2.53 17.27
N VAL A 107 7.24 3.31 16.33
CA VAL A 107 8.69 3.40 16.04
C VAL A 107 9.26 4.77 16.44
N GLY A 108 8.40 5.74 16.72
CA GLY A 108 8.77 7.13 16.99
C GLY A 108 8.92 7.98 15.73
N PHE A 109 8.79 9.30 15.88
CA PHE A 109 8.71 10.26 14.79
C PHE A 109 9.92 10.25 13.84
N SER A 110 11.14 10.23 14.39
CA SER A 110 12.38 10.26 13.59
C SER A 110 12.49 9.05 12.66
N SER A 111 12.22 7.85 13.17
CA SER A 111 12.27 6.60 12.42
C SER A 111 11.13 6.51 11.41
N ALA A 112 9.92 6.93 11.80
CA ALA A 112 8.76 6.97 10.91
C ALA A 112 9.00 7.90 9.71
N LEU A 113 9.63 9.06 9.91
CA LEU A 113 9.97 9.99 8.83
C LEU A 113 11.03 9.39 7.88
N ILE A 114 12.04 8.70 8.41
CA ILE A 114 13.06 8.02 7.59
C ILE A 114 12.41 6.91 6.77
N MET A 115 11.53 6.09 7.37
CA MET A 115 10.76 5.07 6.66
C MET A 115 9.90 5.67 5.55
N PHE A 116 9.27 6.83 5.80
CA PHE A 116 8.49 7.55 4.79
C PHE A 116 9.35 8.00 3.60
N ILE A 117 10.52 8.59 3.88
CA ILE A 117 11.44 9.05 2.83
C ILE A 117 11.96 7.85 2.02
N VAL A 118 12.40 6.78 2.69
CA VAL A 118 12.87 5.56 2.00
C VAL A 118 11.75 4.94 1.18
N SER A 119 10.52 4.89 1.72
CA SER A 119 9.33 4.42 1.00
C SER A 119 9.09 5.19 -0.29
N PHE A 120 9.19 6.53 -0.22
CA PHE A 120 9.04 7.39 -1.38
C PHE A 120 10.14 7.13 -2.41
N ILE A 121 11.40 7.02 -1.97
CA ILE A 121 12.52 6.68 -2.86
C ILE A 121 12.31 5.32 -3.53
N VAL A 122 11.88 4.30 -2.78
CA VAL A 122 11.55 2.97 -3.31
C VAL A 122 10.50 3.06 -4.42
N ALA A 123 9.42 3.82 -4.21
CA ALA A 123 8.39 4.01 -5.23
C ALA A 123 8.94 4.68 -6.52
N ILE A 124 9.81 5.69 -6.39
CA ILE A 124 10.46 6.35 -7.53
C ILE A 124 11.42 5.41 -8.25
N VAL A 125 12.22 4.63 -7.52
CA VAL A 125 13.15 3.65 -8.08
C VAL A 125 12.40 2.55 -8.83
N CYS A 126 11.32 2.01 -8.26
CA CYS A 126 10.41 1.10 -8.97
C CYS A 126 9.91 1.73 -10.27
N GLY A 127 9.44 2.98 -10.21
CA GLY A 127 9.02 3.75 -11.36
C GLY A 127 10.06 3.90 -12.46
N LEU A 128 11.31 4.19 -12.07
CA LEU A 128 12.44 4.30 -12.98
C LEU A 128 12.74 2.97 -13.68
N ILE A 129 12.76 1.87 -12.93
CA ILE A 129 12.97 0.53 -13.48
C ILE A 129 11.85 0.19 -14.48
N PHE A 130 10.59 0.43 -14.11
CA PHE A 130 9.46 0.21 -15.01
C PHE A 130 9.51 1.12 -16.24
N SER A 131 10.03 2.35 -16.13
CA SER A 131 10.24 3.24 -17.27
C SER A 131 11.25 2.66 -18.26
N ILE A 132 12.37 2.13 -17.76
CA ILE A 132 13.40 1.51 -18.60
C ILE A 132 12.84 0.26 -19.29
N MET A 133 12.08 -0.57 -18.56
CA MET A 133 11.44 -1.77 -19.12
C MET A 133 10.35 -1.44 -20.15
N GLU A 134 9.67 -0.30 -19.99
CA GLU A 134 8.70 0.21 -20.96
C GLU A 134 9.38 0.66 -22.26
N ASP A 135 10.53 1.31 -22.16
CA ASP A 135 11.32 1.76 -23.32
C ASP A 135 11.92 0.57 -24.10
N GLU A 136 12.31 -0.53 -23.44
CA GLU A 136 12.78 -1.76 -24.09
C GLU A 136 11.67 -2.60 -24.75
N LYS A 137 10.41 -2.12 -24.77
CA LYS A 137 9.24 -2.86 -25.29
C LYS A 137 9.04 -4.24 -24.63
N LEU A 138 9.57 -4.42 -23.41
CA LEU A 138 9.38 -5.66 -22.65
C LEU A 138 7.89 -5.93 -22.37
N PHE A 139 7.10 -4.86 -22.34
CA PHE A 139 5.65 -4.88 -22.30
C PHE A 139 5.06 -4.84 -23.71
N GLU A 140 4.48 -5.94 -24.17
CA GLU A 140 3.46 -5.85 -25.23
C GLU A 140 2.26 -5.11 -24.63
N SER A 141 2.15 -3.81 -24.91
CA SER A 141 0.89 -3.06 -24.79
C SER A 141 -0.08 -3.59 -25.84
N LYS A 142 -0.59 -4.81 -25.64
CA LYS A 142 -1.64 -5.35 -26.50
C LYS A 142 -2.89 -4.53 -26.21
N LYS A 143 -3.43 -3.92 -27.28
CA LYS A 143 -4.72 -3.22 -27.45
C LYS A 143 -5.97 -3.92 -26.89
N ARG A 144 -5.88 -4.81 -25.89
CA ARG A 144 -7.02 -5.48 -25.23
C ARG A 144 -7.76 -4.59 -24.23
N ILE A 145 -7.18 -3.44 -23.86
CA ILE A 145 -7.78 -2.46 -22.95
C ILE A 145 -9.17 -2.00 -23.46
N THR A 146 -9.42 -2.02 -24.77
CA THR A 146 -10.70 -1.53 -25.31
C THR A 146 -11.90 -2.44 -25.03
N ARG A 147 -11.77 -3.76 -24.79
CA ARG A 147 -12.97 -4.62 -24.65
C ARG A 147 -13.33 -5.03 -23.23
N ALA A 148 -12.37 -5.29 -22.35
CA ALA A 148 -12.66 -5.70 -20.98
C ALA A 148 -13.17 -4.53 -20.11
N LEU A 149 -12.70 -3.32 -20.37
CA LEU A 149 -13.05 -2.11 -19.60
C LEU A 149 -14.31 -1.37 -20.12
N LEU A 150 -14.82 -1.70 -21.31
CA LEU A 150 -16.10 -1.17 -21.81
C LEU A 150 -17.30 -1.79 -21.09
N ILE A 151 -17.15 -2.96 -20.47
CA ILE A 151 -18.27 -3.65 -19.79
C ILE A 151 -18.59 -3.00 -18.44
N GLU A 152 -17.65 -2.27 -17.82
CA GLU A 152 -17.87 -1.61 -16.52
C GLU A 152 -18.20 -0.12 -16.59
N CYS A 153 -18.06 0.52 -17.75
CA CYS A 153 -18.49 1.92 -17.94
C CYS A 153 -19.09 2.09 -19.33
N ASN A 154 -20.40 1.86 -19.45
CA ASN A 154 -21.18 2.35 -20.57
C ASN A 154 -21.38 3.87 -20.36
N CYS A 155 -20.39 4.68 -20.74
CA CYS A 155 -20.48 6.13 -20.71
C CYS A 155 -20.36 6.63 -22.14
N GLU A 156 -21.50 6.87 -22.79
CA GLU A 156 -21.58 7.64 -24.02
C GLU A 156 -21.28 9.12 -23.73
N ASP A 157 -20.76 9.78 -24.76
CA ASP A 157 -20.26 11.15 -24.73
C ASP A 157 -21.27 12.16 -24.16
N GLY A 158 -20.82 12.93 -23.17
CA GLY A 158 -21.46 14.19 -22.78
C GLY A 158 -22.62 14.07 -21.82
N ASP A 159 -22.38 13.66 -20.58
CA ASP A 159 -23.01 14.23 -19.38
C ASP A 159 -22.33 13.65 -18.13
N ASP A 160 -22.43 14.38 -17.02
CA ASP A 160 -21.85 14.04 -15.72
C ASP A 160 -21.93 12.54 -15.41
N CYS A 161 -20.79 11.90 -15.13
CA CYS A 161 -20.75 10.59 -14.49
C CYS A 161 -21.36 10.71 -13.10
N ALA A 162 -22.69 10.65 -13.04
CA ALA A 162 -23.45 10.51 -11.83
C ALA A 162 -22.98 9.23 -11.14
N VAL A 163 -22.32 9.41 -10.00
CA VAL A 163 -22.16 8.37 -8.98
C VAL A 163 -23.55 7.83 -8.71
N ASN A 164 -23.81 6.59 -9.10
CA ASN A 164 -25.12 5.97 -8.99
C ASN A 164 -25.56 5.96 -7.52
N HIS A 165 -26.88 6.05 -7.29
CA HIS A 165 -27.57 6.46 -6.08
C HIS A 165 -27.49 5.47 -4.88
N ASP A 166 -26.42 4.67 -4.80
CA ASP A 166 -26.04 3.78 -3.70
C ASP A 166 -24.66 4.14 -3.11
N ALA A 167 -24.24 5.40 -3.24
CA ALA A 167 -22.98 5.90 -2.70
C ALA A 167 -22.84 5.64 -1.18
N VAL A 168 -23.95 5.69 -0.44
CA VAL A 168 -23.98 5.42 1.00
C VAL A 168 -23.76 3.92 1.30
N GLY A 169 -24.40 3.03 0.52
CA GLY A 169 -24.25 1.58 0.69
C GLY A 169 -22.87 1.07 0.32
N GLY A 170 -22.29 1.57 -0.77
CA GLY A 170 -20.93 1.23 -1.21
C GLY A 170 -19.85 1.70 -0.24
N THR A 171 -19.93 2.94 0.24
CA THR A 171 -19.00 3.48 1.26
C THR A 171 -19.15 2.77 2.59
N PHE A 172 -20.37 2.41 3.00
CA PHE A 172 -20.61 1.65 4.23
C PHE A 172 -20.03 0.23 4.15
N ASN A 173 -20.19 -0.45 3.02
CA ASN A 173 -19.64 -1.80 2.85
C ASN A 173 -18.11 -1.80 2.82
N LEU A 174 -17.49 -0.77 2.23
CA LEU A 174 -16.05 -0.54 2.34
C LEU A 174 -15.64 -0.41 3.81
N LEU A 175 -16.23 0.54 4.55
CA LEU A 175 -15.94 0.76 5.97
C LEU A 175 -16.10 -0.52 6.82
N VAL A 176 -17.14 -1.31 6.58
CA VAL A 176 -17.37 -2.57 7.30
C VAL A 176 -16.27 -3.60 6.98
N ASN A 177 -15.86 -3.70 5.72
CA ASN A 177 -14.74 -4.56 5.35
C ASN A 177 -13.43 -4.08 5.98
N MET A 178 -13.26 -2.75 6.08
CA MET A 178 -12.11 -2.16 6.74
C MET A 178 -12.01 -2.51 8.22
N LEU A 179 -13.13 -2.33 8.92
CA LEU A 179 -13.24 -2.66 10.34
C LEU A 179 -13.06 -4.16 10.60
N LYS A 180 -13.57 -5.02 9.71
CA LYS A 180 -13.35 -6.48 9.80
C LYS A 180 -11.87 -6.82 9.66
N GLY A 181 -11.17 -6.25 8.68
CA GLY A 181 -9.73 -6.43 8.52
C GLY A 181 -8.98 -5.98 9.77
N LEU A 182 -9.21 -4.75 10.21
CA LEU A 182 -8.58 -4.21 11.42
C LEU A 182 -8.82 -5.10 12.66
N PHE A 183 -10.04 -5.60 12.84
CA PHE A 183 -10.37 -6.48 13.97
C PHE A 183 -9.60 -7.79 13.94
N ILE A 184 -9.47 -8.42 12.76
CA ILE A 184 -8.68 -9.64 12.59
C ILE A 184 -7.20 -9.38 12.87
N ALA A 185 -6.64 -8.24 12.43
CA ALA A 185 -5.25 -7.88 12.72
C ALA A 185 -5.02 -7.66 14.21
N LEU A 186 -5.94 -7.01 14.92
CA LEU A 186 -5.84 -6.80 16.37
C LEU A 186 -5.89 -8.13 17.14
N LEU A 187 -6.75 -9.06 16.71
CA LEU A 187 -6.80 -10.41 17.28
C LEU A 187 -5.46 -11.13 17.07
N LEU A 188 -4.92 -11.10 15.85
CA LEU A 188 -3.64 -11.72 15.50
C LEU A 188 -2.46 -11.07 16.24
N ALA A 189 -2.44 -9.75 16.35
CA ALA A 189 -1.42 -9.01 17.09
C ALA A 189 -1.45 -9.36 18.59
N SER A 190 -2.64 -9.46 19.19
CA SER A 190 -2.78 -9.87 20.59
C SER A 190 -2.38 -11.34 20.80
N LEU A 191 -2.74 -12.23 19.87
CA LEU A 191 -2.30 -13.62 19.86
C LEU A 191 -0.78 -13.71 19.82
N VAL A 192 -0.13 -13.02 18.87
CA VAL A 192 1.33 -13.02 18.75
C VAL A 192 1.97 -12.47 20.03
N LYS A 193 1.47 -11.35 20.57
CA LYS A 193 1.99 -10.78 21.82
C LYS A 193 1.82 -11.70 23.03
N THR A 194 0.78 -12.54 23.05
CA THR A 194 0.49 -13.45 24.16
C THR A 194 1.31 -14.74 24.08
N PHE A 195 1.60 -15.23 22.87
CA PHE A 195 2.28 -16.50 22.65
C PHE A 195 3.78 -16.38 22.37
N PHE A 196 4.25 -15.22 21.91
CA PHE A 196 5.65 -15.00 21.57
C PHE A 196 6.30 -13.97 22.49
N THR A 197 7.49 -14.31 22.99
CA THR A 197 8.32 -13.41 23.78
C THR A 197 9.21 -12.54 22.89
N SER A 198 9.68 -11.41 23.42
CA SER A 198 10.54 -10.49 22.66
C SER A 198 11.87 -11.12 22.22
N ALA A 199 12.37 -12.10 22.97
CA ALA A 199 13.57 -12.85 22.60
C ALA A 199 13.34 -13.75 21.36
N GLU A 200 12.18 -14.39 21.26
CA GLU A 200 11.84 -15.27 20.14
C GLU A 200 11.59 -14.47 18.86
N VAL A 201 10.85 -13.36 18.96
CA VAL A 201 10.58 -12.49 17.82
C VAL A 201 11.85 -11.79 17.35
N GLY A 202 12.70 -11.31 18.26
CA GLY A 202 13.98 -10.69 17.91
C GLY A 202 14.98 -11.66 17.26
N LEU A 203 14.92 -12.95 17.58
CA LEU A 203 15.77 -13.97 16.94
C LEU A 203 15.28 -14.31 15.53
N VAL A 204 13.96 -14.35 15.31
CA VAL A 204 13.36 -14.67 14.00
C VAL A 204 13.35 -13.45 13.07
N PHE A 205 13.04 -12.27 13.60
CA PHE A 205 12.91 -11.02 12.86
C PHE A 205 14.02 -10.00 13.22
N GLY A 206 15.25 -10.46 13.47
CA GLY A 206 16.39 -9.59 13.82
C GLY A 206 16.86 -8.65 12.71
N SER A 207 18.04 -8.05 12.83
CA SER A 207 18.59 -7.09 11.84
C SER A 207 19.16 -7.73 10.57
N ASP A 208 19.29 -9.05 10.54
CA ASP A 208 19.91 -9.78 9.43
C ASP A 208 19.08 -9.70 8.15
N VAL A 209 19.74 -9.82 6.98
CA VAL A 209 19.03 -9.90 5.68
C VAL A 209 18.06 -11.07 5.63
N GLY A 210 18.30 -12.13 6.42
CA GLY A 210 17.41 -13.28 6.56
C GLY A 210 16.03 -12.92 7.10
N SER A 211 15.92 -11.97 8.03
CA SER A 211 14.62 -11.55 8.58
C SER A 211 13.78 -10.78 7.56
N VAL A 212 14.43 -9.94 6.76
CA VAL A 212 13.82 -9.21 5.64
C VAL A 212 13.30 -10.22 4.61
N LEU A 213 14.07 -11.26 4.28
CA LEU A 213 13.64 -12.29 3.34
C LEU A 213 12.48 -13.14 3.87
N LEU A 214 12.48 -13.44 5.18
CA LEU A 214 11.40 -14.15 5.85
C LEU A 214 10.13 -13.30 5.95
N ALA A 215 10.27 -11.97 6.07
CA ALA A 215 9.14 -11.05 6.13
C ALA A 215 8.31 -11.04 4.84
N VAL A 216 8.91 -11.27 3.66
CA VAL A 216 8.22 -11.29 2.36
C VAL A 216 7.07 -12.31 2.31
N PRO A 217 7.29 -13.63 2.52
CA PRO A 217 6.20 -14.60 2.49
C PRO A 217 5.20 -14.39 3.63
N VAL A 218 5.64 -13.91 4.80
CA VAL A 218 4.73 -13.63 5.92
C VAL A 218 3.81 -12.47 5.55
N ALA A 219 4.32 -11.41 4.91
CA ALA A 219 3.54 -10.29 4.41
C ALA A 219 2.47 -10.76 3.40
N ALA A 220 2.90 -11.52 2.39
CA ALA A 220 2.01 -12.03 1.35
C ALA A 220 0.90 -12.93 1.92
N LEU A 221 1.19 -13.70 2.97
CA LEU A 221 0.18 -14.51 3.68
C LEU A 221 -0.77 -13.67 4.54
N MET A 222 -0.25 -12.63 5.19
CA MET A 222 -1.00 -11.73 6.07
C MET A 222 -1.84 -10.70 5.32
N GLU A 223 -1.65 -10.56 4.00
CA GLU A 223 -2.35 -9.60 3.15
C GLU A 223 -3.88 -9.80 3.09
N VAL A 224 -4.37 -10.97 3.53
CA VAL A 224 -5.80 -11.21 3.79
C VAL A 224 -6.41 -10.14 4.72
N ILE A 225 -5.56 -9.44 5.47
CA ILE A 225 -5.88 -8.38 6.43
C ILE A 225 -5.28 -7.02 5.98
N SER A 226 -5.33 -6.74 4.67
CA SER A 226 -4.68 -5.62 3.96
C SER A 226 -4.60 -4.28 4.72
N GLU A 227 -5.59 -3.96 5.55
CA GLU A 227 -5.70 -2.67 6.23
C GLU A 227 -5.24 -2.68 7.70
N GLY A 228 -5.09 -3.86 8.30
CA GLY A 228 -4.58 -4.05 9.64
C GLY A 228 -3.10 -4.44 9.68
N LEU A 229 -2.47 -4.66 8.52
CA LEU A 229 -1.08 -5.09 8.41
C LEU A 229 -0.10 -4.13 9.09
N GLY A 230 -0.37 -2.82 9.06
CA GLY A 230 0.45 -1.83 9.77
C GLY A 230 0.41 -1.96 11.29
N VAL A 231 -0.76 -2.30 11.85
CA VAL A 231 -0.93 -2.56 13.30
C VAL A 231 -0.18 -3.82 13.70
N PHE A 232 -0.29 -4.86 12.87
CA PHE A 232 0.42 -6.12 13.09
C PHE A 232 1.95 -5.95 13.03
N ALA A 233 2.45 -5.30 11.98
CA ALA A 233 3.87 -5.04 11.80
C ALA A 233 4.42 -4.12 12.92
N GLY A 234 3.67 -3.09 13.32
CA GLY A 234 4.02 -2.25 14.47
C GLY A 234 4.09 -3.01 15.79
N GLN A 235 3.18 -3.97 16.01
CA GLN A 235 3.23 -4.82 17.19
C GLN A 235 4.45 -5.76 17.19
N LEU A 236 4.84 -6.29 16.02
CA LEU A 236 6.07 -7.07 15.87
C LEU A 236 7.32 -6.23 16.18
N TYR A 237 7.33 -4.96 15.77
CA TYR A 237 8.41 -4.02 16.13
C TYR A 237 8.56 -3.90 17.65
N LEU A 238 7.45 -3.71 18.38
CA LEU A 238 7.46 -3.66 19.84
C LEU A 238 7.89 -4.97 20.51
N LEU A 239 7.79 -6.10 19.80
CA LEU A 239 8.29 -7.40 20.22
C LEU A 239 9.76 -7.64 19.81
N GLY A 240 10.43 -6.66 19.19
CA GLY A 240 11.85 -6.74 18.84
C GLY A 240 12.13 -7.10 17.38
N ALA A 241 11.14 -7.07 16.50
CA ALA A 241 11.40 -7.17 15.06
C ALA A 241 12.20 -5.94 14.55
N SER A 242 13.12 -6.16 13.63
CA SER A 242 13.88 -5.09 12.99
C SER A 242 12.98 -4.19 12.14
N ILE A 243 13.42 -2.95 12.00
CA ILE A 243 12.69 -1.95 11.24
C ILE A 243 12.56 -2.32 9.75
N GLY A 244 13.56 -3.01 9.19
CA GLY A 244 13.56 -3.50 7.82
C GLY A 244 12.58 -4.66 7.64
N ALA A 245 12.44 -5.57 8.63
CA ALA A 245 11.41 -6.61 8.58
C ALA A 245 10.02 -5.97 8.60
N VAL A 246 9.78 -5.01 9.51
CA VAL A 246 8.52 -4.26 9.62
C VAL A 246 8.21 -3.52 8.32
N PHE A 247 9.19 -2.79 7.77
CA PHE A 247 9.08 -2.10 6.49
C PHE A 247 8.75 -3.05 5.35
N THR A 248 9.37 -4.24 5.32
CA THR A 248 9.13 -5.24 4.29
C THR A 248 7.73 -5.81 4.41
N MET A 249 7.31 -6.16 5.64
CA MET A 249 5.96 -6.67 5.88
C MET A 249 4.90 -5.69 5.45
N MET A 250 5.16 -4.42 5.72
CA MET A 250 4.38 -3.33 5.21
C MET A 250 4.42 -3.29 3.68
N MET A 251 5.51 -2.86 3.06
CA MET A 251 5.61 -2.62 1.63
C MET A 251 5.21 -3.81 0.74
N VAL A 252 5.61 -5.03 1.10
CA VAL A 252 5.33 -6.23 0.32
C VAL A 252 3.86 -6.64 0.39
N GLY A 253 3.16 -6.37 1.50
CA GLY A 253 1.74 -6.72 1.60
C GLY A 253 0.95 -6.15 0.44
N VAL A 254 1.15 -4.86 0.17
CA VAL A 254 0.49 -4.14 -0.93
C VAL A 254 0.86 -4.71 -2.29
N THR A 255 2.14 -4.93 -2.57
CA THR A 255 2.57 -5.41 -3.90
C THR A 255 2.17 -6.86 -4.15
N ALA A 256 1.94 -7.63 -3.08
CA ALA A 256 1.48 -9.01 -3.12
C ALA A 256 -0.04 -9.16 -3.00
N ASP A 257 -0.81 -8.07 -2.87
CA ASP A 257 -2.28 -8.13 -2.83
C ASP A 257 -2.82 -8.73 -4.13
N LEU A 258 -3.59 -9.81 -3.99
CA LEU A 258 -4.20 -10.52 -5.11
C LEU A 258 -5.15 -9.60 -5.90
N VAL A 259 -5.83 -8.67 -5.24
CA VAL A 259 -6.74 -7.75 -5.93
C VAL A 259 -5.96 -6.72 -6.74
N GLU A 260 -4.92 -6.13 -6.14
CA GLU A 260 -4.00 -5.23 -6.82
C GLU A 260 -3.32 -5.92 -8.01
N LEU A 261 -2.77 -7.12 -7.81
CA LEU A 261 -2.10 -7.89 -8.85
C LEU A 261 -3.05 -8.26 -10.00
N LYS A 262 -4.29 -8.67 -9.68
CA LYS A 262 -5.32 -8.99 -10.69
C LYS A 262 -5.74 -7.75 -11.47
N MET A 263 -5.78 -6.58 -10.84
CA MET A 263 -6.04 -5.32 -11.52
C MET A 263 -4.88 -4.95 -12.44
N VAL A 264 -3.63 -5.05 -11.96
CA VAL A 264 -2.44 -4.80 -12.77
C VAL A 264 -2.40 -5.74 -13.99
N ASP A 265 -2.76 -7.02 -13.80
CA ASP A 265 -2.90 -7.99 -14.90
C ASP A 265 -4.00 -7.58 -15.88
N THR A 266 -5.16 -7.14 -15.38
CA THR A 266 -6.30 -6.75 -16.22
C THR A 266 -6.04 -5.46 -17.01
N VAL A 267 -5.33 -4.49 -16.41
CA VAL A 267 -5.12 -3.14 -16.97
C VAL A 267 -3.84 -3.05 -17.80
N PHE A 268 -2.73 -3.62 -17.32
CA PHE A 268 -1.42 -3.50 -17.94
C PHE A 268 -0.94 -4.82 -18.59
N GLY A 269 -1.54 -5.95 -18.20
CA GLY A 269 -1.26 -7.27 -18.76
C GLY A 269 -0.40 -8.16 -17.86
N ARG A 270 -0.50 -9.47 -18.09
CA ARG A 270 0.12 -10.51 -17.26
C ARG A 270 1.64 -10.40 -17.10
N ARG A 271 2.34 -9.97 -18.15
CA ARG A 271 3.79 -9.73 -18.07
C ARG A 271 4.10 -8.57 -17.14
N THR A 272 3.34 -7.49 -17.23
CA THR A 272 3.51 -6.33 -16.33
C THR A 272 3.19 -6.71 -14.90
N ALA A 273 2.14 -7.48 -14.63
CA ALA A 273 1.86 -7.98 -13.29
C ALA A 273 2.99 -8.86 -12.71
N PHE A 274 3.56 -9.74 -13.52
CA PHE A 274 4.70 -10.57 -13.09
C PHE A 274 5.95 -9.74 -12.77
N TYR A 275 6.29 -8.78 -13.63
CA TYR A 275 7.41 -7.87 -13.35
C TYR A 275 7.12 -6.91 -12.22
N TYR A 276 5.86 -6.51 -12.02
CA TYR A 276 5.44 -5.66 -10.92
C TYR A 276 5.79 -6.29 -9.57
N ILE A 277 5.35 -7.52 -9.31
CA ILE A 277 5.66 -8.20 -8.04
C ILE A 277 7.15 -8.47 -7.88
N LEU A 278 7.84 -8.89 -8.95
CA LEU A 278 9.26 -9.24 -8.90
C LEU A 278 10.15 -8.03 -8.65
N VAL A 279 9.97 -6.96 -9.44
CA VAL A 279 10.79 -5.73 -9.34
C VAL A 279 10.46 -4.99 -8.05
N SER A 280 9.18 -4.81 -7.72
CA SER A 280 8.81 -4.08 -6.51
C SER A 280 9.35 -4.77 -5.26
N ASN A 281 9.20 -6.11 -5.13
CA ASN A 281 9.72 -6.83 -3.97
C ASN A 281 11.25 -6.77 -3.88
N LEU A 282 11.98 -6.84 -5.00
CA LEU A 282 13.43 -6.67 -4.99
C LEU A 282 13.85 -5.28 -4.49
N VAL A 283 13.20 -4.21 -4.98
CA VAL A 283 13.51 -2.84 -4.55
C VAL A 283 13.13 -2.62 -3.09
N ILE A 284 12.00 -3.19 -2.64
CA ILE A 284 11.57 -3.14 -1.24
C ILE A 284 12.59 -3.82 -0.32
N ILE A 285 13.09 -5.01 -0.68
CA ILE A 285 14.12 -5.72 0.10
C ILE A 285 15.39 -4.87 0.20
N VAL A 286 15.82 -4.25 -0.90
CA VAL A 286 16.98 -3.33 -0.88
C VAL A 286 16.72 -2.14 0.04
N GLY A 287 15.54 -1.51 -0.04
CA GLY A 287 15.14 -0.43 0.85
C GLY A 287 15.10 -0.84 2.33
N ALA A 288 14.63 -2.04 2.62
CA ALA A 288 14.59 -2.61 3.97
C ALA A 288 15.99 -2.86 4.54
N VAL A 289 16.91 -3.39 3.73
CA VAL A 289 18.32 -3.58 4.14
C VAL A 289 18.98 -2.23 4.41
N VAL A 290 18.72 -1.22 3.56
CA VAL A 290 19.20 0.15 3.80
C VAL A 290 18.67 0.71 5.12
N LEU A 291 17.39 0.47 5.43
CA LEU A 291 16.80 0.89 6.71
C LEU A 291 17.46 0.20 7.92
N ASN A 292 17.72 -1.10 7.86
CA ASN A 292 18.44 -1.82 8.93
C ASN A 292 19.88 -1.33 9.15
N ILE A 293 20.49 -0.71 8.14
CA ILE A 293 21.84 -0.11 8.27
C ILE A 293 21.75 1.30 8.87
N LEU A 294 20.67 2.04 8.59
CA LEU A 294 20.48 3.42 9.05
C LEU A 294 19.95 3.53 10.48
N LEU A 295 19.21 2.52 10.96
CA LEU A 295 18.44 2.53 12.21
C LEU A 295 18.69 1.23 12.99
#